data_AF-A0A7W1ACP7-F1
#
_entry.id   AF-A0A7W1ACP7-F1
#
_cell.length_a   1.000
_cell.length_b   1.000
_cell.length_c   1.000
_cell.angle_alpha   90.00
_cell.angle_beta   90.00
_cell.angle_gamma   90.00
#
_symmetry.space_group_name_H-M   'P 1'
#
loop_
_entity.id
_entity.type
_entity.pdbx_description
1 polymer ?
#
loop_
_entity_poly.entity_id
_entity_poly.type
_entity_poly.pdbx_seq_one_letter_code
_entity_poly.pdbx_strand_id
1 'polypeptide(L)'
;MIRPTALALLVLLSLAAAPASAQGTAGSPALVKYGKWVLAAGAVGMNYLAARAHERANDRFELLETRCFADRSLCDLESAGRYASAETELLYQESLRYDRQTRRWLVGGETALLGAAAMFVWELTRRTPKPDNIPFEPEVSTHPDGVTRVGIRVAF
;
A
#
# COMPACT_ATOMS: atom_id res chain seq x y z
N MET A 1 26.94 -5.40 6.36
CA MET A 1 26.57 -6.83 6.32
C MET A 1 25.16 -6.94 5.78
N ILE A 2 25.03 -7.26 4.49
CA ILE A 2 23.73 -7.37 3.79
C ILE A 2 23.08 -8.68 4.24
N ARG A 3 21.90 -8.59 4.85
CA ARG A 3 21.17 -9.77 5.36
C ARG A 3 20.73 -10.65 4.18
N PRO A 4 20.90 -11.99 4.27
CA PRO A 4 20.58 -12.92 3.17
C PRO A 4 19.11 -12.88 2.73
N THR A 5 18.21 -12.38 3.60
CA THR A 5 16.79 -12.16 3.28
C THR A 5 16.55 -11.04 2.28
N ALA A 6 17.38 -10.00 2.25
CA ALA A 6 17.26 -8.91 1.28
C ALA A 6 17.63 -9.38 -0.14
N LEU A 7 18.59 -10.30 -0.24
CA LEU A 7 19.04 -10.87 -1.50
C LEU A 7 17.98 -11.84 -2.07
N ALA A 8 17.34 -12.65 -1.20
CA ALA A 8 16.24 -13.52 -1.60
C ALA A 8 15.03 -12.74 -2.13
N LEU A 9 14.69 -11.60 -1.52
CA LEU A 9 13.58 -10.75 -1.98
C LEU A 9 13.87 -10.12 -3.34
N LEU A 10 15.10 -9.65 -3.58
CA LEU A 10 15.55 -9.10 -4.86
C LEU A 10 15.59 -10.15 -5.98
N VAL A 11 15.96 -11.40 -5.64
CA VAL A 11 15.93 -12.53 -6.58
C VAL A 11 14.48 -12.92 -6.92
N LEU A 12 13.57 -12.98 -5.95
CA LEU A 12 12.14 -13.24 -6.21
C LEU A 12 11.48 -12.14 -7.07
N LEU A 13 11.86 -10.87 -6.89
CA LEU A 13 11.41 -9.74 -7.72
C LEU A 13 11.97 -9.77 -9.15
N SER A 14 13.12 -10.41 -9.38
CA SER A 14 13.73 -10.52 -10.72
C SER A 14 13.25 -11.76 -11.49
N LEU A 15 12.85 -12.84 -10.83
CA LEU A 15 12.25 -14.00 -11.51
C LEU A 15 10.80 -13.78 -12.00
N ALA A 16 10.08 -12.79 -11.46
CA ALA A 16 8.75 -12.41 -11.97
C ALA A 16 8.82 -11.59 -13.28
N ALA A 17 10.01 -11.14 -13.68
CA ALA A 17 10.24 -10.40 -14.92
C ALA A 17 10.69 -11.34 -16.05
N ALA A 18 9.91 -12.38 -16.37
CA ALA A 18 10.09 -13.09 -17.63
C ALA A 18 9.78 -12.14 -18.80
N PRO A 19 10.63 -12.04 -19.85
CA PRO A 19 10.31 -11.24 -21.01
C PRO A 19 9.25 -12.00 -21.82
N ALA A 20 7.98 -11.67 -21.60
CA ALA A 20 6.93 -12.02 -22.53
C ALA A 20 7.07 -11.14 -23.79
N SER A 21 8.06 -11.48 -24.62
CA SER A 21 8.24 -10.91 -25.95
C SER A 21 7.22 -11.54 -26.89
N ALA A 22 5.97 -11.08 -26.86
CA ALA A 22 4.99 -11.43 -27.88
C ALA A 22 3.85 -10.39 -27.96
N GLN A 23 3.83 -9.66 -29.08
CA GLN A 23 2.70 -9.00 -29.73
C GLN A 23 2.32 -7.57 -29.26
N GLY A 24 2.50 -6.62 -30.19
CA GLY A 24 1.62 -5.45 -30.37
C GLY A 24 1.83 -4.28 -29.41
N THR A 25 2.60 -3.29 -29.86
CA THR A 25 2.68 -1.95 -29.26
C THR A 25 1.34 -1.21 -29.36
N ALA A 26 0.45 -1.45 -28.41
CA ALA A 26 -0.79 -0.69 -28.20
C ALA A 26 -1.34 -0.80 -26.77
N GLY A 27 -0.54 -1.23 -25.80
CA GLY A 27 -0.96 -1.43 -24.41
C GLY A 27 -0.14 -0.62 -23.40
N SER A 28 -0.69 -0.43 -22.21
CA SER A 28 0.03 0.16 -21.08
C SER A 28 1.35 -0.58 -20.81
N PRO A 29 2.47 0.13 -20.55
CA PRO A 29 3.75 -0.44 -20.18
C PRO A 29 3.59 -1.48 -19.08
N ALA A 30 4.35 -2.58 -19.18
CA ALA A 30 4.29 -3.68 -18.21
C ALA A 30 4.41 -3.19 -16.76
N LEU A 31 5.23 -2.15 -16.53
CA LEU A 31 5.38 -1.50 -15.22
C LEU A 31 4.05 -0.97 -14.66
N VAL A 32 3.20 -0.35 -15.48
CA VAL A 32 1.91 0.18 -15.01
C VAL A 32 0.91 -0.96 -14.84
N LYS A 33 0.84 -1.86 -15.83
CA LYS A 33 -0.13 -2.96 -15.87
C LYS A 33 -0.02 -3.85 -14.63
N TYR A 34 1.20 -4.19 -14.22
CA TYR A 34 1.45 -5.04 -13.04
C TYR A 34 1.80 -4.23 -11.79
N GLY A 35 2.49 -3.10 -11.93
CA GLY A 35 2.94 -2.30 -10.79
C GLY A 35 1.79 -1.78 -9.94
N LYS A 36 0.65 -1.43 -10.54
CA LYS A 36 -0.54 -1.00 -9.78
C LYS A 36 -1.01 -2.05 -8.77
N TRP A 37 -0.96 -3.33 -9.15
CA TRP A 37 -1.38 -4.44 -8.29
C TRP A 37 -0.33 -4.78 -7.24
N VAL A 38 0.96 -4.71 -7.61
CA VAL A 38 2.07 -4.88 -6.66
C VAL A 38 2.01 -3.79 -5.59
N LEU A 39 1.79 -2.53 -5.99
CA LEU A 39 1.67 -1.41 -5.07
C LEU A 39 0.40 -1.51 -4.21
N ALA A 40 -0.73 -1.92 -4.78
CA ALA A 40 -1.96 -2.13 -4.02
C ALA A 40 -1.79 -3.23 -2.96
N ALA A 41 -1.21 -4.38 -3.33
CA ALA A 41 -0.91 -5.46 -2.40
C ALA A 41 0.11 -5.02 -1.33
N GLY A 42 1.13 -4.25 -1.74
CA GLY A 42 2.10 -3.66 -0.83
C GLY A 42 1.45 -2.72 0.19
N ALA A 43 0.50 -1.88 -0.24
CA ALA A 43 -0.25 -0.99 0.64
C ALA A 43 -1.02 -1.78 1.70
N VAL A 44 -1.74 -2.84 1.30
CA VAL A 44 -2.46 -3.72 2.24
C VAL A 44 -1.51 -4.37 3.23
N GLY A 45 -0.41 -4.97 2.74
CA GLY A 45 0.58 -5.64 3.59
C GLY A 45 1.26 -4.69 4.59
N MET A 46 1.61 -3.49 4.17
CA MET A 46 2.22 -2.49 5.05
C MET A 46 1.23 -1.98 6.09
N ASN A 47 -0.03 -1.73 5.73
CA ASN A 47 -1.05 -1.34 6.72
C ASN A 47 -1.31 -2.45 7.74
N TYR A 48 -1.32 -3.72 7.32
CA TYR A 48 -1.39 -4.85 8.25
C TYR A 48 -0.19 -4.87 9.22
N LEU A 49 1.03 -4.65 8.72
CA LEU A 49 2.24 -4.58 9.56
C LEU A 49 2.21 -3.36 10.49
N ALA A 50 1.64 -2.24 10.06
CA ALA A 50 1.41 -1.07 10.89
C ALA A 50 0.46 -1.40 12.04
N ALA A 51 -0.68 -2.03 11.76
CA ALA A 51 -1.64 -2.46 12.78
C ALA A 51 -0.98 -3.41 13.80
N ARG A 52 -0.24 -4.42 13.35
CA ARG A 52 0.46 -5.35 14.26
C ARG A 52 1.54 -4.66 15.11
N ALA A 53 2.22 -3.64 14.59
CA ALA A 53 3.17 -2.86 15.37
C ALA A 53 2.44 -1.95 16.38
N HIS A 54 1.30 -1.39 16.01
CA HIS A 54 0.47 -0.56 16.90
C HIS A 54 -0.05 -1.36 18.09
N GLU A 55 -0.60 -2.56 17.87
CA GLU A 55 -1.03 -3.46 18.96
C GLU A 55 0.11 -3.73 19.95
N ARG A 56 1.32 -4.04 19.45
CA ARG A 56 2.47 -4.24 20.33
C ARG A 56 2.88 -2.98 21.09
N ALA A 57 2.66 -1.79 20.53
CA ALA A 57 2.91 -0.55 21.24
C ALA A 57 1.91 -0.39 22.40
N ASN A 58 0.63 -0.66 22.14
CA ASN A 58 -0.44 -0.62 23.13
C ASN A 58 -0.21 -1.65 24.23
N ASP A 59 0.12 -2.90 23.90
CA ASP A 59 0.43 -3.95 24.88
C ASP A 59 1.51 -3.49 25.89
N ARG A 60 2.58 -2.84 25.40
CA ARG A 60 3.66 -2.32 26.27
C ARG A 60 3.23 -1.12 27.09
N PHE A 61 2.39 -0.27 26.53
CA PHE A 61 1.87 0.90 27.22
C PHE A 61 0.85 0.51 28.31
N GLU A 62 0.00 -0.47 28.06
CA GLU A 62 -0.96 -1.00 29.05
C GLU A 62 -0.24 -1.66 30.22
N LEU A 63 0.88 -2.37 29.97
CA LEU A 63 1.75 -2.89 31.03
C LEU A 63 2.37 -1.76 31.88
N LEU A 64 2.77 -0.66 31.24
CA LEU A 64 3.26 0.54 31.92
C LEU A 64 2.17 1.15 32.79
N GLU A 65 0.97 1.36 32.24
CA GLU A 65 -0.19 1.91 32.97
C GLU A 65 -0.56 1.03 34.17
N THR A 66 -0.68 -0.29 33.95
CA THR A 66 -0.98 -1.27 35.00
C THR A 66 0.03 -1.18 36.14
N ARG A 67 1.32 -1.03 35.82
CA ARG A 67 2.38 -0.86 36.81
C ARG A 67 2.23 0.44 37.59
N CYS A 68 2.00 1.56 36.91
CA CYS A 68 1.80 2.86 37.55
C CYS A 68 0.55 2.90 38.44
N PHE A 69 -0.51 2.17 38.04
CA PHE A 69 -1.72 2.05 38.85
C PHE A 69 -1.53 1.17 40.08
N ALA A 70 -0.69 0.13 40.00
CA ALA A 70 -0.35 -0.71 41.14
C ALA A 70 0.48 0.04 42.19
N ASP A 71 1.47 0.83 41.76
CA ASP A 71 2.28 1.69 42.62
C ASP A 71 2.73 2.95 41.86
N ARG A 72 2.23 4.11 42.30
CA ARG A 72 2.51 5.39 41.64
C ARG A 72 3.98 5.81 41.74
N SER A 73 4.69 5.41 42.80
CA SER A 73 6.11 5.79 42.97
C SER A 73 7.02 5.18 41.90
N LEU A 74 6.58 4.06 41.29
CA LEU A 74 7.29 3.42 40.18
C LEU A 74 7.27 4.26 38.89
N CYS A 75 6.45 5.31 38.85
CA CYS A 75 6.28 6.19 37.70
C CYS A 75 6.68 7.65 38.00
N ASP A 76 7.44 7.85 39.08
CA ASP A 76 8.10 9.13 39.35
C ASP A 76 9.12 9.44 38.24
N LEU A 77 9.16 10.72 37.86
CA LEU A 77 10.07 11.22 36.83
C LEU A 77 11.31 11.84 37.46
N GLU A 78 12.46 11.58 36.86
CA GLU A 78 13.70 12.30 37.14
C GLU A 78 13.66 13.72 36.54
N SER A 79 14.62 14.56 36.93
CA SER A 79 14.76 15.93 36.44
C SER A 79 14.93 16.04 34.91
N ALA A 80 15.35 14.95 34.25
CA ALA A 80 15.49 14.86 32.80
C ALA A 80 14.21 14.41 32.08
N GLY A 81 13.09 14.18 32.79
CA GLY A 81 11.82 13.72 32.20
C GLY A 81 11.80 12.23 31.84
N ARG A 82 12.71 11.43 32.39
CA ARG A 82 12.74 9.97 32.29
C ARG A 82 12.14 9.35 33.54
N TYR A 83 11.61 8.14 33.45
CA TYR A 83 11.17 7.44 34.66
C TYR A 83 12.36 7.07 35.54
N ALA A 84 12.24 7.30 36.86
CA ALA A 84 13.26 6.95 37.84
C ALA A 84 13.48 5.42 37.96
N SER A 85 12.41 4.66 37.71
CA SER A 85 12.45 3.20 37.62
C SER A 85 12.96 2.77 36.23
N ALA A 86 14.08 2.04 36.21
CA ALA A 86 14.67 1.51 34.98
C ALA A 86 13.72 0.57 34.21
N GLU A 87 12.90 -0.21 34.92
CA GLU A 87 11.93 -1.13 34.30
C GLU A 87 10.76 -0.37 33.67
N THR A 88 10.28 0.69 34.34
CA THR A 88 9.23 1.58 33.83
C THR A 88 9.70 2.30 32.57
N GLU A 89 10.92 2.83 32.60
CA GLU A 89 11.55 3.47 31.45
C GLU A 89 11.70 2.49 30.27
N LEU A 90 12.06 1.23 30.53
CA LEU A 90 12.17 0.22 29.49
C LEU A 90 10.84 -0.03 28.76
N LEU A 91 9.74 -0.19 29.50
CA LEU A 91 8.40 -0.37 28.92
C LEU A 91 8.01 0.83 28.05
N TYR A 92 8.25 2.04 28.55
CA TYR A 92 7.99 3.26 27.81
C TYR A 92 8.80 3.33 26.50
N GLN A 93 10.12 3.10 26.56
CA GLN A 93 10.98 3.10 25.38
C GLN A 93 10.60 1.99 24.38
N GLU A 94 10.13 0.84 24.86
CA GLU A 94 9.64 -0.24 24.00
C GLU A 94 8.36 0.16 23.25
N SER A 95 7.41 0.82 23.94
CA SER A 95 6.20 1.37 23.31
C SER A 95 6.56 2.37 22.20
N LEU A 96 7.48 3.31 22.47
CA LEU A 96 7.95 4.30 21.50
C LEU A 96 8.68 3.67 20.31
N ARG A 97 9.39 2.55 20.53
CA ARG A 97 10.04 1.81 19.45
C ARG A 97 9.01 1.22 18.49
N TYR A 98 7.93 0.63 19.02
CA TYR A 98 6.87 0.09 18.19
C TYR A 98 6.05 1.20 17.52
N ASP A 99 5.78 2.33 18.18
CA ASP A 99 5.13 3.49 17.52
C ASP A 99 5.93 4.00 16.31
N ARG A 100 7.26 4.15 16.47
CA ARG A 100 8.15 4.49 15.35
C ARG A 100 8.14 3.44 14.24
N GLN A 101 7.90 2.17 14.56
CA GLN A 101 7.75 1.12 13.56
C GLN A 101 6.40 1.24 12.84
N THR A 102 5.31 1.47 13.57
CA THR A 102 3.97 1.73 13.03
C THR A 102 3.99 2.87 12.01
N ARG A 103 4.58 4.01 12.38
CA ARG A 103 4.69 5.18 11.49
C ARG A 103 5.41 4.86 10.18
N ARG A 104 6.50 4.10 10.24
CA ARG A 104 7.25 3.70 9.02
C ARG A 104 6.42 2.84 8.09
N TRP A 105 5.67 1.88 8.65
CA TRP A 105 4.78 1.04 7.86
C TRP A 105 3.59 1.81 7.30
N LEU A 106 3.00 2.72 8.08
CA LEU A 106 1.88 3.55 7.64
C LEU A 106 2.28 4.44 6.45
N VAL A 107 3.38 5.18 6.58
CA VAL A 107 3.90 6.03 5.49
C VAL A 107 4.21 5.20 4.25
N GLY A 108 4.80 4.01 4.41
CA GLY A 108 5.04 3.10 3.29
C GLY A 108 3.73 2.65 2.61
N GLY A 109 2.72 2.29 3.41
CA GLY A 109 1.43 1.83 2.93
C GLY A 109 0.65 2.93 2.18
N GLU A 110 0.62 4.14 2.72
CA GLU A 110 0.01 5.32 2.08
C GLU A 110 0.72 5.68 0.77
N THR A 111 2.06 5.69 0.78
CA THR A 111 2.85 5.97 -0.42
C THR A 111 2.59 4.92 -1.51
N ALA A 112 2.51 3.64 -1.13
CA ALA A 112 2.19 2.56 -2.05
C ALA A 112 0.76 2.68 -2.61
N LEU A 113 -0.21 3.03 -1.76
CA LEU A 113 -1.61 3.22 -2.19
C LEU A 113 -1.73 4.39 -3.19
N LEU A 114 -1.09 5.51 -2.90
CA LEU A 114 -1.04 6.67 -3.80
C LEU A 114 -0.38 6.30 -5.14
N GLY A 115 0.73 5.56 -5.11
CA GLY A 115 1.38 5.06 -6.32
C GLY A 115 0.48 4.13 -7.14
N ALA A 116 -0.25 3.22 -6.48
CA ALA A 116 -1.21 2.34 -7.15
C ALA A 116 -2.33 3.16 -7.82
N ALA A 117 -2.93 4.11 -7.11
CA ALA A 117 -3.98 4.99 -7.64
C ALA A 117 -3.48 5.78 -8.85
N ALA A 118 -2.28 6.36 -8.78
CA ALA A 118 -1.67 7.09 -9.88
C ALA A 118 -1.50 6.20 -11.13
N MET A 119 -1.03 4.95 -10.96
CA MET A 119 -0.89 4.00 -12.07
C MET A 119 -2.24 3.60 -12.67
N PHE A 120 -3.27 3.41 -11.85
CA PHE A 120 -4.63 3.15 -12.33
C PHE A 120 -5.18 4.30 -13.18
N VAL A 121 -5.06 5.54 -12.69
CA VAL A 121 -5.51 6.74 -13.42
C VAL A 121 -4.73 6.90 -14.72
N TRP A 122 -3.43 6.66 -14.69
CA TRP A 122 -2.58 6.74 -15.88
C TRP A 122 -3.00 5.71 -16.94
N GLU A 123 -3.33 4.48 -16.53
CA GLU A 123 -3.80 3.44 -17.46
C GLU A 123 -5.17 3.79 -18.06
N LEU A 124 -6.07 4.36 -17.25
CA LEU A 124 -7.40 4.77 -17.70
C LEU A 124 -7.36 5.91 -18.74
N THR A 125 -6.41 6.83 -18.60
CA THR A 125 -6.27 7.99 -19.48
C THR A 125 -5.62 7.67 -20.83
N ARG A 126 -4.96 6.51 -20.95
CA ARG A 126 -4.41 6.04 -22.21
C ARG A 126 -5.52 5.38 -23.05
N ARG A 127 -5.83 5.94 -24.21
CA ARG A 127 -6.68 5.28 -25.20
C ARG A 127 -6.03 3.96 -25.61
N THR A 128 -6.65 2.85 -25.23
CA THR A 128 -6.32 1.56 -25.83
C THR A 128 -6.98 1.56 -27.20
N PRO A 129 -6.23 1.48 -28.32
CA PRO A 129 -6.86 1.43 -29.63
C PRO A 129 -7.78 0.21 -29.70
N LYS A 130 -8.98 0.42 -30.25
CA LYS A 130 -9.97 -0.64 -30.46
C LYS A 130 -9.28 -1.78 -31.23
N PRO A 131 -9.34 -3.03 -30.75
CA PRO A 131 -8.88 -4.16 -31.54
C PRO A 131 -9.68 -4.22 -32.85
N ASP A 132 -8.98 -4.28 -33.99
CA ASP A 132 -9.59 -4.27 -35.33
C ASP A 132 -10.51 -5.48 -35.59
N ASN A 133 -10.51 -6.48 -34.71
CA ASN A 133 -11.32 -7.70 -34.82
C ASN A 133 -12.67 -7.63 -34.08
N ILE A 134 -13.07 -6.47 -33.55
CA ILE A 134 -14.36 -6.31 -32.89
C ILE A 134 -15.38 -5.74 -33.89
N PRO A 135 -16.34 -6.55 -34.39
CA PRO A 135 -17.32 -6.13 -35.41
C PRO A 135 -18.37 -5.15 -34.87
N PHE A 136 -18.25 -4.74 -33.60
CA PHE A 136 -19.16 -3.83 -32.92
C PHE A 136 -18.59 -2.42 -32.93
N GLU A 137 -19.33 -1.48 -33.51
CA GLU A 137 -19.05 -0.05 -33.46
C GLU A 137 -20.13 0.60 -32.59
N PRO A 138 -19.75 1.27 -31.48
CA PRO A 138 -20.71 2.00 -30.66
C PRO A 138 -21.27 3.16 -31.48
N GLU A 139 -22.59 3.19 -31.67
CA GLU A 139 -23.28 4.24 -32.40
C GLU A 139 -24.08 5.07 -31.40
N VAL A 140 -23.71 6.35 -31.26
CA VAL A 140 -24.47 7.33 -30.50
C VAL A 140 -25.10 8.28 -31.51
N SER A 141 -26.43 8.26 -31.61
CA SER A 141 -27.17 9.17 -32.48
C SER A 141 -28.15 9.99 -31.66
N THR A 142 -28.17 11.30 -31.91
CA THR A 142 -29.15 12.20 -31.30
C THR A 142 -30.31 12.33 -32.27
N HIS A 143 -31.50 11.90 -31.87
CA HIS A 143 -32.69 11.97 -32.70
C HIS A 143 -33.30 13.39 -32.62
N PRO A 144 -34.00 13.88 -33.67
CA PRO A 144 -34.48 15.27 -33.74
C PRO A 144 -35.50 15.65 -32.65
N ASP A 145 -36.10 14.66 -31.98
CA ASP A 145 -36.97 14.79 -30.81
C ASP A 145 -36.19 14.99 -29.49
N GLY A 146 -34.85 15.13 -29.57
CA GLY A 146 -33.97 15.35 -28.41
C GLY A 146 -33.56 14.06 -27.69
N VAL A 147 -33.99 12.89 -28.18
CA VAL A 147 -33.65 11.60 -27.55
C VAL A 147 -32.28 11.14 -28.01
N THR A 148 -31.36 10.91 -27.07
CA THR A 148 -30.08 10.24 -27.34
C THR A 148 -30.31 8.74 -27.43
N ARG A 149 -30.04 8.14 -28.60
CA ARG A 149 -30.03 6.68 -28.78
C ARG A 149 -28.61 6.17 -28.73
N VAL A 150 -28.43 5.12 -27.93
CA VAL A 150 -27.18 4.35 -27.86
C VAL A 150 -27.47 2.99 -28.50
N GLY A 151 -26.73 2.67 -29.55
CA GLY A 151 -26.87 1.43 -30.31
C GLY A 151 -25.52 0.80 -30.60
N ILE A 152 -25.56 -0.43 -31.12
CA ILE A 152 -24.38 -1.15 -31.57
C ILE A 152 -24.56 -1.40 -33.07
N ARG A 153 -23.63 -0.90 -33.89
CA ARG A 153 -23.56 -1.24 -35.30
C ARG A 153 -22.70 -2.48 -35.46
N VAL A 154 -23.21 -3.47 -36.19
CA VAL A 154 -22.47 -4.67 -36.55
C VAL A 154 -21.97 -4.49 -37.97
N ALA A 155 -20.65 -4.41 -38.16
CA ALA A 155 -20.04 -4.43 -39.49
C ALA A 155 -19.91 -5.88 -39.94
N PHE A 156 -20.59 -6.25 -41.02
CA PHE A 156 -20.47 -7.54 -41.72
C PHE A 156 -19.64 -7.38 -42.99
#